data_AF-A0A8T5NL27-F1
#
_entry.id   AF-A0A8T5NL27-F1
#
_cell.length_a   1.000
_cell.length_b   1.000
_cell.length_c   1.000
_cell.angle_alpha   90.00
_cell.angle_beta   90.00
_cell.angle_gamma   90.00
#
_symmetry.space_group_name_H-M   'P 1'
#
loop_
_entity.id
_entity.type
_entity.pdbx_description
1 polymer ?
#
loop_
_entity_poly.entity_id
_entity_poly.type
_entity_poly.pdbx_seq_one_letter_code
_entity_poly.pdbx_strand_id
1 'polypeptide(L)'
;MSRWKISWGKATDLQDWALEESGTKEFLSELPELPKKDKMEPGLYVSYEIDLFELDGGIDWPDVGVARIFAVLENGHNEYLGEVRAYNFEAIWLSTNEFDEVDDAEEWWKCIKDDYEKLKKRDLKEEEAGI
;
A
#
# COMPACT_ATOMS: atom_id res chain seq x y z
N MET A 1 -26.81 -4.82 3.08
CA MET A 1 -25.96 -5.62 2.18
C MET A 1 -25.89 -4.87 0.88
N SER A 2 -24.69 -4.48 0.48
CA SER A 2 -24.49 -3.82 -0.81
C SER A 2 -24.83 -4.76 -1.96
N ARG A 3 -25.34 -4.19 -3.05
CA ARG A 3 -25.53 -4.88 -4.33
C ARG A 3 -24.21 -5.33 -4.96
N TRP A 4 -23.10 -4.72 -4.55
CA TRP A 4 -21.78 -4.88 -5.15
C TRP A 4 -20.78 -5.60 -4.26
N LYS A 5 -21.26 -6.14 -3.12
CA LYS A 5 -20.42 -6.89 -2.20
C LYS A 5 -19.66 -7.98 -2.93
N ILE A 6 -18.34 -8.03 -2.75
CA ILE A 6 -17.50 -9.10 -3.28
C ILE A 6 -17.18 -10.14 -2.20
N SER A 7 -17.00 -11.39 -2.63
CA SER A 7 -16.58 -12.48 -1.74
C SER A 7 -15.08 -12.39 -1.48
N TRP A 8 -14.62 -13.00 -0.38
CA TRP A 8 -13.20 -13.10 -0.07
C TRP A 8 -12.37 -13.71 -1.21
N GLY A 9 -12.83 -14.84 -1.77
CA GLY A 9 -12.11 -15.49 -2.89
C GLY A 9 -11.97 -14.56 -4.10
N LYS A 10 -13.05 -13.83 -4.44
CA LYS A 10 -13.01 -12.83 -5.51
C LYS A 10 -12.06 -11.66 -5.20
N ALA A 11 -11.94 -11.26 -3.93
CA ALA A 11 -11.02 -10.21 -3.52
C ALA A 11 -9.56 -10.67 -3.64
N THR A 12 -9.26 -11.92 -3.31
CA THR A 12 -7.93 -12.53 -3.54
C THR A 12 -7.61 -12.62 -5.04
N ASP A 13 -8.55 -13.10 -5.86
CA ASP A 13 -8.34 -13.14 -7.32
C ASP A 13 -8.12 -11.72 -7.90
N LEU A 14 -8.81 -10.72 -7.35
CA LEU A 14 -8.67 -9.32 -7.75
C LEU A 14 -7.30 -8.75 -7.36
N GLN A 15 -6.81 -9.09 -6.17
CA GLN A 15 -5.47 -8.72 -5.71
C GLN A 15 -4.39 -9.31 -6.62
N ASP A 16 -4.44 -10.61 -6.91
CA ASP A 16 -3.46 -11.26 -7.78
C ASP A 16 -3.45 -10.64 -9.18
N TRP A 17 -4.63 -10.40 -9.76
CA TRP A 17 -4.76 -9.74 -11.06
C TRP A 17 -4.19 -8.32 -11.04
N ALA A 18 -4.57 -7.51 -10.05
CA ALA A 18 -4.18 -6.11 -10.02
C ALA A 18 -2.66 -5.94 -9.86
N LEU A 19 -2.01 -6.78 -9.03
CA LEU A 19 -0.57 -6.75 -8.86
C LEU A 19 0.19 -7.12 -10.13
N GLU A 20 -0.32 -8.10 -10.88
CA GLU A 20 0.25 -8.54 -12.15
C GLU A 20 0.03 -7.49 -13.26
N GLU A 21 -1.22 -7.07 -13.47
CA GLU A 21 -1.61 -6.17 -14.55
C GLU A 21 -1.02 -4.76 -14.38
N SER A 22 -0.88 -4.29 -13.14
CA SER A 22 -0.28 -2.98 -12.88
C SER A 22 1.24 -2.98 -13.00
N GLY A 23 1.89 -4.14 -13.09
CA GLY A 23 3.36 -4.27 -13.07
C GLY A 23 4.01 -3.99 -11.71
N THR A 24 3.22 -3.79 -10.63
CA THR A 24 3.76 -3.48 -9.30
C THR A 24 4.35 -4.68 -8.59
N LYS A 25 3.97 -5.90 -9.01
CA LYS A 25 4.44 -7.15 -8.42
C LYS A 25 5.96 -7.28 -8.35
N GLU A 26 6.68 -6.80 -9.36
CA GLU A 26 8.15 -6.86 -9.37
C GLU A 26 8.73 -6.05 -8.21
N PHE A 27 8.30 -4.81 -8.05
CA PHE A 27 8.75 -3.93 -6.96
C PHE A 27 8.36 -4.45 -5.58
N LEU A 28 7.13 -4.95 -5.44
CA LEU A 28 6.61 -5.41 -4.16
C LEU A 28 7.18 -6.77 -3.73
N SER A 29 7.62 -7.61 -4.68
CA SER A 29 8.23 -8.90 -4.40
C SER A 29 9.59 -8.80 -3.69
N GLU A 30 10.25 -7.64 -3.78
CA GLU A 30 11.51 -7.36 -3.10
C GLU A 30 11.32 -6.89 -1.65
N LEU A 31 10.08 -6.57 -1.24
CA LEU A 31 9.78 -6.03 0.07
C LEU A 31 9.39 -7.13 1.07
N PRO A 32 9.83 -7.01 2.34
CA PRO A 32 9.29 -7.83 3.41
C PRO A 32 7.80 -7.50 3.66
N GLU A 33 7.02 -8.53 3.99
CA GLU A 33 5.64 -8.33 4.45
C GLU A 33 5.62 -7.68 5.85
N LEU A 34 4.66 -6.78 6.07
CA LEU A 34 4.49 -6.06 7.33
C LEU A 34 4.09 -7.03 8.46
N PRO A 35 4.94 -7.22 9.48
CA PRO A 35 4.65 -8.12 10.61
C PRO A 35 3.50 -7.60 11.47
N LYS A 36 2.66 -8.51 11.98
CA LYS A 36 1.51 -8.15 12.83
C LYS A 36 1.87 -7.86 14.30
N LYS A 37 3.05 -8.27 14.81
CA LYS A 37 3.31 -8.31 16.28
C LYS A 37 4.75 -8.02 16.76
N ASP A 38 5.67 -7.55 15.92
CA ASP A 38 7.10 -7.49 16.30
C ASP A 38 7.74 -6.10 16.14
N LYS A 39 8.88 -5.90 16.83
CA LYS A 39 9.80 -4.80 16.56
C LYS A 39 10.41 -5.00 15.17
N MET A 40 10.12 -4.09 14.27
CA MET A 40 10.58 -4.12 12.89
C MET A 40 11.90 -3.40 12.74
N GLU A 41 12.75 -3.89 11.83
CA GLU A 41 13.89 -3.11 11.38
C GLU A 41 13.41 -1.97 10.47
N PRO A 42 14.05 -0.79 10.52
CA PRO A 42 13.71 0.33 9.65
C PRO A 42 13.82 -0.05 8.18
N GLY A 43 12.81 0.30 7.38
CA GLY A 43 12.69 -0.22 6.03
C GLY A 43 11.33 0.04 5.40
N LEU A 44 11.21 -0.36 4.13
CA LEU A 44 9.94 -0.42 3.43
C LEU A 44 9.33 -1.81 3.60
N TYR A 45 8.03 -1.84 3.86
CA TYR A 45 7.25 -3.06 4.05
C TYR A 45 5.98 -2.99 3.22
N VAL A 46 5.48 -4.15 2.82
CA VAL A 46 4.20 -4.28 2.11
C VAL A 46 3.20 -5.04 2.98
N SER A 47 1.95 -4.59 3.00
CA SER A 47 0.82 -5.34 3.56
C SER A 47 -0.14 -5.71 2.44
N TYR A 48 -0.37 -7.00 2.27
CA TYR A 48 -1.39 -7.56 1.37
C TYR A 48 -2.73 -7.82 2.09
N GLU A 49 -2.91 -7.25 3.29
CA GLU A 49 -4.14 -7.41 4.07
C GLU A 49 -5.28 -6.63 3.42
N ILE A 50 -6.25 -7.38 2.89
CA ILE A 50 -7.50 -6.86 2.35
C ILE A 50 -8.44 -6.48 3.50
N ASP A 51 -8.90 -5.23 3.54
CA ASP A 51 -9.89 -4.79 4.53
C ASP A 51 -11.27 -5.38 4.19
N LEU A 52 -11.82 -6.16 5.13
CA LEU A 52 -13.14 -6.77 5.01
C LEU A 52 -14.27 -5.74 4.88
N PHE A 53 -14.08 -4.51 5.39
CA PHE A 53 -15.06 -3.44 5.26
C PHE A 53 -15.14 -2.89 3.83
N GLU A 54 -14.02 -2.85 3.11
CA GLU A 54 -13.97 -2.42 1.70
C GLU A 54 -14.75 -3.38 0.80
N LEU A 55 -14.79 -4.67 1.16
CA LEU A 55 -15.50 -5.70 0.38
C LEU A 55 -17.02 -5.50 0.30
N ASP A 56 -17.63 -4.74 1.21
CA ASP A 56 -19.05 -4.42 1.12
C ASP A 56 -19.29 -3.25 0.15
N GLY A 57 -18.33 -2.37 -0.14
CA GLY A 57 -18.47 -1.24 -1.10
C GLY A 57 -19.56 -0.18 -0.75
N GLY A 58 -20.40 -0.44 0.25
CA GLY A 58 -21.48 0.44 0.65
C GLY A 58 -22.49 0.72 -0.47
N ILE A 59 -22.54 1.98 -0.93
CA ILE A 59 -23.44 2.45 -2.00
C ILE A 59 -22.79 2.24 -3.39
N ASP A 60 -21.47 2.29 -3.45
CA ASP A 60 -20.65 2.18 -4.65
C ASP A 60 -19.96 0.80 -4.73
N TRP A 61 -19.12 0.61 -5.75
CA TRP A 61 -18.34 -0.61 -5.90
C TRP A 61 -17.17 -0.61 -4.90
N PRO A 62 -16.79 -1.79 -4.35
CA PRO A 62 -15.58 -1.95 -3.55
C PRO A 62 -14.33 -1.44 -4.28
N ASP A 63 -13.56 -0.58 -3.61
CA ASP A 63 -12.26 -0.08 -4.02
C ASP A 63 -11.15 -0.67 -3.14
N VAL A 64 -10.84 -1.94 -3.37
CA VAL A 64 -10.02 -2.70 -2.43
C VAL A 64 -8.56 -2.26 -2.50
N GLY A 65 -7.98 -1.87 -1.37
CA GLY A 65 -6.53 -1.73 -1.21
C GLY A 65 -5.88 -3.12 -1.25
N VAL A 66 -5.36 -3.50 -2.42
CA VAL A 66 -4.81 -4.85 -2.65
C VAL A 66 -3.36 -4.98 -2.21
N ALA A 67 -2.63 -3.87 -2.09
CA ALA A 67 -1.33 -3.84 -1.44
C ALA A 67 -1.05 -2.45 -0.88
N ARG A 68 -0.63 -2.36 0.38
CA ARG A 68 -0.30 -1.10 1.06
C ARG A 68 1.16 -1.07 1.45
N ILE A 69 1.82 0.06 1.25
CA ILE A 69 3.24 0.23 1.50
C ILE A 69 3.42 1.11 2.71
N PHE A 70 4.29 0.67 3.62
CA PHE A 70 4.61 1.35 4.86
C PHE A 70 6.12 1.55 4.98
N ALA A 71 6.51 2.71 5.47
CA ALA A 71 7.85 2.98 5.99
C ALA A 71 7.88 2.71 7.48
N VAL A 72 8.80 1.86 7.92
CA VAL A 72 9.19 1.74 9.33
C VAL A 72 10.42 2.61 9.56
N LEU A 73 10.33 3.51 10.52
CA LEU A 73 11.39 4.47 10.89
C LEU A 73 12.23 3.96 12.08
N GLU A 74 13.37 4.60 12.36
CA GLU A 74 14.29 4.18 13.44
C GLU A 74 13.62 4.25 14.82
N ASN A 75 12.73 5.23 15.00
CA ASN A 75 11.90 5.37 16.21
C ASN A 75 10.83 4.27 16.37
N GLY A 76 10.67 3.37 15.40
CA GLY A 76 9.72 2.27 15.39
C GLY A 76 8.29 2.67 15.00
N HIS A 77 8.07 3.90 14.52
CA HIS A 77 6.80 4.32 13.93
C HIS A 77 6.67 3.82 12.49
N ASN A 78 5.43 3.54 12.09
CA ASN A 78 5.09 3.10 10.75
C ASN A 78 4.30 4.22 10.07
N GLU A 79 4.75 4.66 8.91
CA GLU A 79 4.08 5.67 8.10
C GLU A 79 3.56 5.00 6.82
N TYR A 80 2.28 5.18 6.53
CA TYR A 80 1.71 4.78 5.24
C TYR A 80 2.32 5.64 4.13
N LEU A 81 2.61 5.05 2.97
CA LEU A 81 3.21 5.75 1.82
C LEU A 81 2.34 5.75 0.56
N GLY A 82 1.58 4.69 0.36
CA GLY A 82 0.81 4.48 -0.86
C GLY A 82 0.23 3.07 -0.92
N GLU A 83 -0.60 2.85 -1.92
CA GLU A 83 -1.24 1.56 -2.13
C GLU A 83 -1.59 1.31 -3.59
N VAL A 84 -1.81 0.05 -3.91
CA VAL A 84 -2.45 -0.39 -5.16
C VAL A 84 -3.90 -0.66 -4.82
N ARG A 85 -4.83 0.01 -5.51
CA ARG A 85 -6.27 -0.20 -5.37
C ARG A 85 -6.83 -0.85 -6.61
N ALA A 86 -7.82 -1.73 -6.45
CA ALA A 86 -8.44 -2.44 -7.55
C ALA A 86 -9.96 -2.43 -7.47
N TYR A 87 -10.59 -2.18 -8.62
CA TYR A 87 -12.04 -2.13 -8.77
C TYR A 87 -12.48 -3.26 -9.69
N ASN A 88 -13.02 -4.34 -9.12
CA ASN A 88 -13.74 -5.42 -9.82
C ASN A 88 -13.21 -5.83 -11.23
N PHE A 89 -11.89 -5.92 -11.42
CA PHE A 89 -11.20 -6.25 -12.68
C PHE A 89 -11.38 -5.23 -13.83
N GLU A 90 -11.77 -4.00 -13.52
CA GLU A 90 -12.01 -2.93 -14.50
C GLU A 90 -10.96 -1.81 -14.42
N ALA A 91 -10.55 -1.44 -13.21
CA ALA A 91 -9.61 -0.34 -12.99
C ALA A 91 -8.63 -0.67 -11.86
N ILE A 92 -7.41 -0.15 -12.02
CA ILE A 92 -6.36 -0.19 -11.01
C ILE A 92 -5.92 1.25 -10.77
N TRP A 93 -5.78 1.61 -9.50
CA TRP A 93 -5.28 2.91 -9.07
C TRP A 93 -4.00 2.73 -8.28
N LEU A 94 -2.94 3.37 -8.76
CA LEU A 94 -1.68 3.47 -8.05
C LEU A 94 -1.69 4.78 -7.27
N SER A 95 -1.88 4.72 -5.96
CA SER A 95 -1.95 5.92 -5.12
C SER A 95 -0.75 6.04 -4.21
N THR A 96 -0.45 7.29 -3.87
CA THR A 96 0.54 7.68 -2.86
C THR A 96 -0.12 8.60 -1.85
N ASN A 97 0.62 9.06 -0.85
CA ASN A 97 0.14 10.10 0.06
C ASN A 97 -0.15 11.45 -0.62
N GLU A 98 0.53 11.74 -1.74
CA GLU A 98 0.43 13.02 -2.45
C GLU A 98 -0.51 12.94 -3.66
N PHE A 99 -0.63 11.78 -4.29
CA PHE A 99 -1.36 11.58 -5.54
C PHE A 99 -2.39 10.45 -5.41
N ASP A 100 -3.62 10.73 -5.80
CA ASP A 100 -4.71 9.76 -5.80
C ASP A 100 -4.56 8.72 -6.93
N GLU A 101 -3.86 9.10 -8.00
CA GLU A 101 -3.54 8.26 -9.15
C GLU A 101 -2.19 8.66 -9.73
N VAL A 102 -1.35 7.67 -10.00
CA VAL A 102 -0.09 7.77 -10.72
C VAL A 102 -0.19 6.89 -11.96
N ASP A 103 0.31 7.41 -13.09
CA ASP A 103 0.03 6.86 -14.41
C ASP A 103 0.67 5.48 -14.65
N ASP A 104 1.81 5.18 -14.01
CA ASP A 104 2.51 3.90 -14.15
C ASP A 104 3.27 3.46 -12.89
N ALA A 105 3.63 2.18 -12.85
CA ALA A 105 4.28 1.56 -11.69
C ALA A 105 5.71 2.04 -11.43
N GLU A 106 6.46 2.43 -12.45
CA GLU A 106 7.82 2.95 -12.26
C GLU A 106 7.78 4.32 -11.58
N GLU A 107 6.90 5.21 -12.06
CA GLU A 107 6.68 6.52 -11.46
C GLU A 107 6.12 6.39 -10.04
N TRP A 108 5.12 5.54 -9.85
CA TRP A 108 4.54 5.28 -8.52
C TRP A 108 5.61 4.76 -7.53
N TRP A 109 6.43 3.80 -7.95
CA TRP A 109 7.50 3.26 -7.11
C TRP A 109 8.57 4.30 -6.80
N LYS A 110 8.87 5.18 -7.76
CA LYS A 110 9.78 6.31 -7.53
C LYS A 110 9.22 7.27 -6.48
N CYS A 111 7.94 7.62 -6.55
CA CYS A 111 7.28 8.46 -5.54
C CYS A 111 7.39 7.85 -4.13
N ILE A 112 7.12 6.55 -3.99
CA ILE A 112 7.25 5.84 -2.70
C ILE A 112 8.68 5.94 -2.14
N LYS A 113 9.69 5.70 -2.98
CA LYS A 113 11.10 5.78 -2.55
C LYS A 113 11.50 7.20 -2.17
N ASP A 114 11.08 8.19 -2.96
CA ASP A 114 11.36 9.59 -2.70
C ASP A 114 10.74 10.03 -1.37
N ASP A 115 9.51 9.61 -1.07
CA ASP A 115 8.84 9.90 0.20
C ASP A 115 9.51 9.20 1.38
N TYR A 116 9.91 7.94 1.23
CA TYR A 116 10.67 7.24 2.26
C TYR A 116 11.99 7.95 2.60
N GLU A 117 12.74 8.41 1.60
CA GLU A 117 13.98 9.16 1.81
C GLU A 117 13.74 10.53 2.47
N LYS A 118 12.60 11.19 2.20
CA LYS A 118 12.19 12.40 2.93
C LYS A 118 11.92 12.07 4.40
N LEU A 119 11.21 10.98 4.69
CA LEU A 119 10.88 10.55 6.05
C LEU A 119 12.13 10.21 6.86
N LYS A 120 13.05 9.42 6.31
CA LYS A 120 14.32 9.10 6.98
C LYS A 120 15.10 10.34 7.37
N LYS A 121 15.18 11.34 6.49
CA LYS A 121 15.86 12.61 6.78
C LYS A 121 15.16 13.43 7.85
N ARG A 122 13.84 13.30 8.00
CA ARG A 122 13.07 13.95 9.06
C ARG A 122 13.31 13.25 10.39
N ASP A 123 13.20 11.93 10.42
CA ASP A 123 13.39 11.08 11.59
C ASP A 123 14.77 11.28 12.23
N LEU A 124 15.83 11.24 11.42
CA LEU A 124 17.20 11.51 11.89
C LEU A 124 17.37 12.89 12.54
N LYS A 125 16.69 13.91 12.00
CA LYS A 125 16.75 15.27 12.57
C LYS A 125 16.00 15.36 13.89
N GLU A 126 14.88 14.65 14.02
CA GLU A 126 14.09 14.60 15.25
C GLU A 126 14.86 13.87 16.36
N GLU A 127 15.53 12.76 16.01
CA GLU A 127 16.40 12.02 16.92
C GLU A 127 17.62 12.86 17.37
N GLU A 128 18.31 13.54 16.45
CA GLU A 128 19.42 14.47 16.78
C GLU A 128 18.96 15.63 17.66
N ALA A 129 17.71 16.07 17.51
CA ALA A 129 17.12 17.12 18.33
C ALA A 129 16.66 16.63 19.72
N GLY A 130 16.67 15.32 19.97
CA GLY A 130 16.18 14.71 21.21
C GLY A 130 14.68 14.93 21.44
N ILE A 131 13.91 15.01 20.35
CA ILE A 131 12.45 15.20 20.34
C ILE A 131 11.75 13.84 20.29
#